data_AF-A0A7Y2CNA6-F1
#
_entry.id   AF-A0A7Y2CNA6-F1
#
_cell.length_a   1.000
_cell.length_b   1.000
_cell.length_c   1.000
_cell.angle_alpha   90.00
_cell.angle_beta   90.00
_cell.angle_gamma   90.00
#
_symmetry.space_group_name_H-M   'P 1'
#
loop_
_entity.id
_entity.type
_entity.pdbx_description
1 polymer ?
#
loop_
_entity_poly.entity_id
_entity_poly.type
_entity_poly.pdbx_seq_one_letter_code
_entity_poly.pdbx_strand_id
1 'polypeptide(L)'
;MFPRWRVVARLSLFALLLPALAAAESWPVDKGNVAFAFAPGRLAELGLSVTGPARTVTTDSRDLTGLDGDVLGFSLTPAGDAAAVTLDFQDGRFASFGNERTIGLRATGGFALRARHPSSGAALAPAMLYDFRVELTAGSNRPVRITSSDPSLPEPFVIRGRGLGLDARRNAVAVSMADVLVSESWAAAMNRPEMAGQWLGSLDVSLKNDGLAKYFVPRPVNTARQAVGADIELGELYGLLSIGRDVPYPNGSAAFSAATTSCNPGTEEVEWQLGTADTLKENHPFIGLGIYRESADGTLEMISRNWIKHGFFATSNDDCGYGCASVPNGTALGIGCADTYTVGHNGSRLYLGPREEVNPHTADWTACGSFFDASPADCFRDYFGSEVSEVAHRLEVFDEDMEHPGARYFYEGVYYVKDDVDIANNIGWREFTATWAGLWVLVTLPADSAWADKDNDGALIET
;
A
#
# COMPACT_ATOMS: atom_id res chain seq x y z
N MET A 1 76.16 35.18 11.98
CA MET A 1 74.96 36.03 11.82
C MET A 1 74.03 35.29 10.86
N PHE A 2 73.05 34.55 11.38
CA PHE A 2 72.08 33.78 10.58
C PHE A 2 70.71 34.46 10.68
N PRO A 3 70.00 34.76 9.57
CA PRO A 3 68.59 35.07 9.65
C PRO A 3 67.75 33.81 9.43
N ARG A 4 66.78 33.65 10.35
CA ARG A 4 65.81 32.57 10.45
C ARG A 4 64.66 32.79 9.47
N TRP A 5 64.18 31.69 8.88
CA TRP A 5 62.94 31.61 8.14
C TRP A 5 61.74 31.76 9.08
N ARG A 6 60.77 32.62 8.75
CA ARG A 6 59.45 32.68 9.41
C ARG A 6 58.40 32.17 8.44
N VAL A 7 57.90 30.96 8.70
CA VAL A 7 56.67 30.43 8.11
C VAL A 7 55.50 31.03 8.90
N VAL A 8 54.63 31.78 8.22
CA VAL A 8 53.37 32.28 8.77
C VAL A 8 52.30 31.24 8.49
N ALA A 9 51.94 30.46 9.51
CA ALA A 9 50.78 29.57 9.44
C ALA A 9 49.50 30.42 9.55
N ARG A 10 48.71 30.47 8.47
CA ARG A 10 47.31 30.92 8.53
C ARG A 10 46.49 29.79 9.12
N LEU A 11 46.05 29.93 10.38
CA LEU A 11 44.97 29.12 10.92
C LEU A 11 43.67 29.56 10.23
N SER A 12 43.23 28.79 9.23
CA SER A 12 41.85 28.83 8.75
C SER A 12 40.99 28.08 9.78
N LEU A 13 40.17 28.81 10.52
CA LEU A 13 39.16 28.25 11.39
C LEU A 13 38.05 27.65 10.51
N PHE A 14 38.18 26.37 10.14
CA PHE A 14 37.04 25.61 9.63
C PHE A 14 36.06 25.45 10.79
N ALA A 15 34.97 26.22 10.77
CA ALA A 15 33.81 25.91 11.57
C ALA A 15 33.28 24.57 11.06
N LEU A 16 33.57 23.50 11.81
CA LEU A 16 32.81 22.26 11.75
C LEU A 16 31.37 22.63 12.09
N LEU A 17 30.53 22.81 11.07
CA LEU A 17 29.08 22.70 11.20
C LEU A 17 28.82 21.25 11.63
N LEU A 18 28.79 21.03 12.95
CA LEU A 18 28.09 19.88 13.49
C LEU A 18 26.68 19.95 12.90
N PRO A 19 26.12 18.87 12.32
CA PRO A 19 24.70 18.84 12.05
C PRO A 19 24.04 19.10 13.39
N ALA A 20 23.25 20.17 13.48
CA ALA A 20 22.39 20.36 14.62
C ALA A 20 21.53 19.11 14.70
N LEU A 21 21.71 18.29 15.75
CA LEU A 21 20.75 17.26 16.12
C LEU A 21 19.40 17.97 16.14
N ALA A 22 18.53 17.66 15.17
CA ALA A 22 17.20 18.23 15.14
C ALA A 22 16.54 17.79 16.45
N ALA A 23 16.23 18.75 17.31
CA ALA A 23 15.59 18.46 18.59
C ALA A 23 14.28 17.70 18.32
N ALA A 24 14.04 16.63 19.08
CA ALA A 24 12.76 15.95 19.07
C ALA A 24 11.65 16.97 19.33
N GLU A 25 10.66 16.99 18.46
CA GLU A 25 9.58 17.97 18.49
C GLU A 25 8.24 17.25 18.50
N SER A 26 7.39 17.63 19.46
CA SER A 26 6.11 16.99 19.73
C SER A 26 4.95 17.90 19.32
N TRP A 27 3.99 17.36 18.56
CA TRP A 27 2.82 18.08 18.06
C TRP A 27 1.52 17.44 18.53
N PRO A 28 0.55 18.18 19.08
CA PRO A 28 -0.74 17.60 19.47
C PRO A 28 -1.54 17.13 18.25
N VAL A 29 -2.35 16.09 18.37
CA VAL A 29 -3.31 15.72 17.31
C VAL A 29 -4.53 16.62 17.40
N ASP A 30 -4.82 17.34 16.31
CA ASP A 30 -5.98 18.24 16.23
C ASP A 30 -7.26 17.46 15.91
N LYS A 31 -7.16 16.51 14.97
CA LYS A 31 -8.25 15.64 14.52
C LYS A 31 -7.71 14.28 14.11
N GLY A 32 -8.38 13.21 14.52
CA GLY A 32 -8.09 11.86 14.04
C GLY A 32 -9.30 11.26 13.34
N ASN A 33 -9.08 10.48 12.29
CA ASN A 33 -10.14 9.74 11.59
C ASN A 33 -9.65 8.34 11.19
N VAL A 34 -10.59 7.39 11.16
CA VAL A 34 -10.43 6.09 10.49
C VAL A 34 -11.54 5.94 9.46
N ALA A 35 -11.21 5.42 8.29
CA ALA A 35 -12.18 5.22 7.22
C ALA A 35 -12.00 3.87 6.53
N PHE A 36 -13.11 3.21 6.24
CA PHE A 36 -13.16 1.93 5.53
C PHE A 36 -13.80 2.11 4.16
N ALA A 37 -13.19 1.52 3.14
CA ALA A 37 -13.76 1.36 1.81
C ALA A 37 -13.86 -0.14 1.50
N PHE A 38 -15.05 -0.71 1.69
CA PHE A 38 -15.28 -2.13 1.40
C PHE A 38 -15.65 -2.34 -0.06
N ALA A 39 -15.13 -3.41 -0.68
CA ALA A 39 -15.50 -3.80 -2.05
C ALA A 39 -16.85 -4.55 -2.04
N PRO A 40 -17.95 -3.99 -2.56
CA PRO A 40 -19.28 -4.57 -2.41
C PRO A 40 -19.43 -5.95 -3.07
N GLY A 41 -18.91 -6.12 -4.30
CA GLY A 41 -18.94 -7.41 -4.99
C GLY A 41 -18.16 -8.48 -4.23
N ARG A 42 -17.01 -8.10 -3.65
CA ARG A 42 -16.22 -9.00 -2.82
C ARG A 42 -16.93 -9.39 -1.53
N LEU A 43 -17.56 -8.43 -0.84
CA LEU A 43 -18.36 -8.75 0.35
C LEU A 43 -19.49 -9.72 0.00
N ALA A 44 -20.20 -9.49 -1.12
CA ALA A 44 -21.30 -10.36 -1.55
C ALA A 44 -20.84 -11.80 -1.82
N GLU A 45 -19.70 -11.98 -2.50
CA GLU A 45 -19.08 -13.29 -2.75
C GLU A 45 -18.79 -14.04 -1.44
N LEU A 46 -18.30 -13.31 -0.42
CA LEU A 46 -18.00 -13.86 0.90
C LEU A 46 -19.24 -14.07 1.79
N GLY A 47 -20.44 -13.71 1.31
CA GLY A 47 -21.67 -13.74 2.11
C GLY A 47 -21.72 -12.66 3.20
N LEU A 48 -21.01 -11.56 2.99
CA LEU A 48 -20.90 -10.42 3.90
C LEU A 48 -21.71 -9.22 3.39
N SER A 49 -22.18 -8.39 4.32
CA SER A 49 -22.79 -7.11 4.00
C SER A 49 -22.60 -6.11 5.14
N VAL A 50 -22.30 -4.85 4.81
CA VAL A 50 -22.27 -3.75 5.78
C VAL A 50 -23.71 -3.43 6.22
N THR A 51 -23.94 -3.29 7.52
CA THR A 51 -25.25 -2.97 8.10
C THR A 51 -25.13 -1.96 9.24
N GLY A 52 -26.18 -1.14 9.40
CA GLY A 52 -26.29 -0.14 10.46
C GLY A 52 -25.11 0.84 10.57
N PRO A 53 -24.61 1.44 9.47
CA PRO A 53 -23.50 2.38 9.55
C PRO A 53 -23.93 3.67 10.27
N ALA A 54 -23.19 4.03 11.32
CA ALA A 54 -23.29 5.29 12.05
C ALA A 54 -22.00 6.10 11.80
N ARG A 55 -21.91 6.71 10.62
CA ARG A 55 -20.75 7.52 10.20
C ARG A 55 -20.70 8.81 11.02
N THR A 56 -19.50 9.25 11.40
CA THR A 56 -19.33 10.52 12.12
C THR A 56 -18.49 11.55 11.37
N VAL A 57 -17.85 11.14 10.27
CA VAL A 57 -17.04 12.02 9.41
C VAL A 57 -17.25 11.67 7.95
N THR A 58 -17.35 12.69 7.11
CA THR A 58 -17.25 12.55 5.65
C THR A 58 -15.77 12.50 5.27
N THR A 59 -15.37 11.45 4.57
CA THR A 59 -14.03 11.30 4.01
C THR A 59 -14.15 11.27 2.49
N ASP A 60 -13.20 11.88 1.79
CA ASP A 60 -13.20 11.85 0.33
C ASP A 60 -12.89 10.43 -0.15
N SER A 61 -13.77 9.85 -0.96
CA SER A 61 -13.63 8.48 -1.47
C SER A 61 -12.54 8.36 -2.53
N ARG A 62 -12.14 9.47 -3.16
CA ARG A 62 -11.09 9.49 -4.19
C ARG A 62 -9.71 9.17 -3.62
N ASP A 63 -9.50 9.44 -2.35
CA ASP A 63 -8.26 9.17 -1.63
C ASP A 63 -8.08 7.72 -1.23
N LEU A 64 -9.15 6.91 -1.30
CA LEU A 64 -9.22 5.65 -0.55
C LEU A 64 -9.23 4.39 -1.39
N THR A 65 -9.24 4.48 -2.74
CA THR A 65 -8.96 3.40 -3.73
C THR A 65 -9.70 3.55 -5.05
N GLY A 66 -10.71 4.42 -5.18
CA GLY A 66 -11.61 4.30 -6.34
C GLY A 66 -12.28 2.92 -6.40
N LEU A 67 -12.49 2.27 -5.24
CA LEU A 67 -13.38 1.11 -5.14
C LEU A 67 -14.83 1.59 -5.28
N ASP A 68 -15.67 0.75 -5.89
CA ASP A 68 -17.10 1.02 -6.13
C ASP A 68 -17.97 1.09 -4.86
N GLY A 69 -17.37 0.98 -3.67
CA GLY A 69 -18.06 0.91 -2.39
C GLY A 69 -18.15 2.25 -1.65
N ASP A 70 -19.18 2.36 -0.82
CA ASP A 70 -19.35 3.47 0.11
C ASP A 70 -18.20 3.56 1.13
N VAL A 71 -17.69 4.76 1.35
CA VAL A 71 -16.69 5.02 2.41
C VAL A 71 -17.38 5.27 3.75
N LEU A 72 -16.93 4.53 4.77
CA LEU A 72 -17.40 4.63 6.15
C LEU A 72 -16.35 5.34 7.02
N GLY A 73 -16.57 6.63 7.31
CA GLY A 73 -15.66 7.45 8.11
C GLY A 73 -16.10 7.62 9.57
N PHE A 74 -15.14 7.50 10.49
CA PHE A 74 -15.33 7.62 11.94
C PHE A 74 -14.25 8.51 12.57
N SER A 75 -14.66 9.36 13.51
CA SER A 75 -13.76 10.23 14.28
C SER A 75 -13.00 9.42 15.31
N LEU A 76 -11.71 9.70 15.47
CA LEU A 76 -10.85 9.13 16.49
C LEU A 76 -10.57 10.13 17.61
N THR A 77 -10.64 9.66 18.85
CA THR A 77 -10.21 10.38 20.05
C THR A 77 -9.23 9.53 20.86
N PRO A 78 -8.39 10.12 21.73
CA PRO A 78 -7.57 9.34 22.65
C PRO A 78 -8.43 8.37 23.48
N ALA A 79 -7.93 7.15 23.72
CA ALA A 79 -8.57 6.22 24.65
C ALA A 79 -8.08 6.45 26.09
N GLY A 80 -8.96 6.28 27.08
CA GLY A 80 -8.63 6.40 28.50
C GLY A 80 -8.60 7.84 29.03
N ASP A 81 -7.77 8.10 30.04
CA ASP A 81 -7.65 9.41 30.71
C ASP A 81 -6.69 10.38 30.00
N ALA A 82 -6.07 9.94 28.90
CA ALA A 82 -5.16 10.78 28.13
C ALA A 82 -5.90 11.97 27.52
N ALA A 83 -5.52 13.18 27.93
CA ALA A 83 -6.18 14.40 27.46
C ALA A 83 -5.86 14.75 26.00
N ALA A 84 -4.73 14.25 25.46
CA ALA A 84 -4.28 14.50 24.10
C ALA A 84 -3.31 13.41 23.61
N VAL A 85 -3.19 13.27 22.29
CA VAL A 85 -2.11 12.54 21.61
C VAL A 85 -1.07 13.53 21.13
N THR A 86 0.22 13.21 21.27
CA THR A 86 1.31 13.95 20.63
C THR A 86 2.02 13.08 19.58
N LEU A 87 2.46 13.70 18.49
CA LEU A 87 3.26 13.11 17.43
C LEU A 87 4.69 13.60 17.56
N ASP A 88 5.63 12.67 17.68
CA ASP A 88 7.04 12.99 17.85
C ASP A 88 7.81 12.77 16.55
N PHE A 89 8.64 13.76 16.22
CA PHE A 89 9.43 13.76 14.99
C PHE A 89 10.92 13.69 15.28
N GLN A 90 11.63 12.87 14.50
CA GLN A 90 13.09 12.77 14.50
C GLN A 90 13.57 12.95 13.07
N ASP A 91 14.50 13.89 12.86
CA ASP A 91 15.01 14.23 11.54
C ASP A 91 13.91 14.44 10.49
N GLY A 92 12.79 15.03 10.93
CA GLY A 92 11.62 15.36 10.10
C GLY A 92 10.72 14.22 9.71
N ARG A 93 10.98 13.01 10.21
CA ARG A 93 10.13 11.85 10.03
C ARG A 93 9.32 11.63 11.29
N PHE A 94 8.11 11.11 11.13
CA PHE A 94 7.32 10.62 12.25
C PHE A 94 8.07 9.44 12.89
N ALA A 95 8.26 9.48 14.20
CA ALA A 95 9.03 8.47 14.93
C ALA A 95 8.17 7.72 15.96
N SER A 96 7.35 8.43 16.71
CA SER A 96 6.59 7.86 17.83
C SER A 96 5.38 8.72 18.23
N PHE A 97 4.56 8.20 19.13
CA PHE A 97 3.46 8.92 19.77
C PHE A 97 3.90 9.42 21.15
N GLY A 98 4.43 10.65 21.23
CA GLY A 98 5.18 11.03 22.42
C GLY A 98 6.33 10.05 22.66
N ASN A 99 6.52 9.65 23.92
CA ASN A 99 7.51 8.64 24.30
C ASN A 99 7.07 7.18 24.07
N GLU A 100 5.91 6.95 23.46
CA GLU A 100 5.34 5.62 23.26
C GLU A 100 5.37 5.19 21.78
N ARG A 101 5.62 3.91 21.53
CA ARG A 101 5.53 3.34 20.17
C ARG A 101 4.09 3.01 19.76
N THR A 102 3.21 2.80 20.72
CA THR A 102 1.83 2.37 20.49
C THR A 102 0.89 3.34 21.18
N ILE A 103 -0.23 3.66 20.54
CA ILE A 103 -1.28 4.46 21.13
C ILE A 103 -2.66 3.85 20.93
N GLY A 104 -3.48 3.90 21.97
CA GLY A 104 -4.89 3.52 21.91
C GLY A 104 -5.80 4.72 21.62
N LEU A 105 -6.68 4.55 20.65
CA LEU A 105 -7.71 5.50 20.23
C LEU A 105 -9.10 4.86 20.30
N ARG A 106 -10.13 5.68 20.40
CA ARG A 106 -11.53 5.28 20.29
C ARG A 106 -12.14 5.90 19.04
N ALA A 107 -12.74 5.06 18.20
CA ALA A 107 -13.60 5.52 17.12
C ALA A 107 -15.02 5.73 17.67
N THR A 108 -15.68 6.82 17.28
CA THR A 108 -17.10 7.06 17.61
C THR A 108 -17.99 6.64 16.45
N GLY A 109 -19.15 6.04 16.74
CA GLY A 109 -20.06 5.54 15.73
C GLY A 109 -19.80 4.06 15.44
N GLY A 110 -20.00 3.60 14.21
CA GLY A 110 -19.68 2.22 13.88
C GLY A 110 -20.49 1.57 12.77
N PHE A 111 -20.35 0.26 12.65
CA PHE A 111 -21.08 -0.59 11.72
C PHE A 111 -21.02 -2.06 12.15
N ALA A 112 -21.82 -2.90 11.50
CA ALA A 112 -21.71 -4.35 11.58
C ALA A 112 -21.47 -4.96 10.20
N LEU A 113 -20.55 -5.92 10.11
CA LEU A 113 -20.50 -6.84 8.97
C LEU A 113 -21.37 -8.05 9.30
N ARG A 114 -22.57 -8.05 8.72
CA ARG A 114 -23.45 -9.20 8.78
C ARG A 114 -22.85 -10.30 7.92
N ALA A 115 -22.72 -11.50 8.48
CA ALA A 115 -22.23 -12.68 7.78
C ALA A 115 -23.35 -13.71 7.59
N ARG A 116 -23.42 -14.27 6.39
CA ARG A 116 -24.31 -15.39 6.05
C ARG A 116 -23.54 -16.42 5.24
N HIS A 117 -23.86 -17.69 5.43
CA HIS A 117 -23.31 -18.74 4.60
C HIS A 117 -23.81 -18.55 3.15
N PRO A 118 -22.93 -18.50 2.14
CA PRO A 118 -23.31 -18.11 0.78
C PRO A 118 -24.31 -19.07 0.13
N SER A 119 -24.19 -20.39 0.37
CA SER A 119 -25.13 -21.37 -0.20
C SER A 119 -26.43 -21.58 0.61
N SER A 120 -26.37 -21.69 1.94
CA SER A 120 -27.54 -21.98 2.78
C SER A 120 -28.28 -20.73 3.27
N GLY A 121 -27.66 -19.55 3.18
CA GLY A 121 -28.18 -18.31 3.74
C GLY A 121 -28.19 -18.26 5.28
N ALA A 122 -27.69 -19.30 5.96
CA ALA A 122 -27.65 -19.38 7.42
C ALA A 122 -26.89 -18.19 8.01
N ALA A 123 -27.39 -17.61 9.10
CA ALA A 123 -26.69 -16.52 9.78
C ALA A 123 -25.42 -17.04 10.45
N LEU A 124 -24.32 -16.31 10.28
CA LEU A 124 -23.02 -16.57 10.90
C LEU A 124 -22.68 -15.46 11.90
N ALA A 125 -21.59 -15.65 12.66
CA ALA A 125 -21.12 -14.67 13.63
C ALA A 125 -20.75 -13.33 12.94
N PRO A 126 -21.46 -12.22 13.20
CA PRO A 126 -21.14 -10.94 12.59
C PRO A 126 -19.92 -10.30 13.25
N ALA A 127 -19.23 -9.41 12.54
CA ALA A 127 -18.30 -8.46 13.17
C ALA A 127 -19.09 -7.22 13.61
N MET A 128 -19.02 -6.86 14.90
CA MET A 128 -19.71 -5.72 15.48
C MET A 128 -18.70 -4.68 15.95
N LEU A 129 -18.64 -3.54 15.27
CA LEU A 129 -17.72 -2.45 15.55
C LEU A 129 -18.52 -1.18 15.84
N TYR A 130 -19.02 -1.06 17.07
CA TYR A 130 -19.65 0.16 17.58
C TYR A 130 -18.83 0.74 18.73
N ASP A 131 -18.55 2.03 18.61
CA ASP A 131 -17.61 2.79 19.43
C ASP A 131 -16.30 2.03 19.68
N PHE A 132 -15.73 1.51 18.59
CA PHE A 132 -14.67 0.52 18.60
C PHE A 132 -13.30 1.12 18.93
N ARG A 133 -12.34 0.25 19.28
CA ARG A 133 -10.97 0.66 19.61
C ARG A 133 -10.09 0.56 18.38
N VAL A 134 -9.19 1.52 18.23
CA VAL A 134 -8.15 1.55 17.22
C VAL A 134 -6.82 1.71 17.93
N GLU A 135 -5.92 0.76 17.77
CA GLU A 135 -4.56 0.84 18.29
C GLU A 135 -3.60 1.05 17.12
N LEU A 136 -2.74 2.06 17.25
CA LEU A 136 -1.76 2.43 16.23
C LEU A 136 -0.36 2.17 16.76
N THR A 137 0.49 1.52 15.97
CA THR A 137 1.88 1.19 16.36
C THR A 137 2.88 1.72 15.33
N ALA A 138 3.75 2.62 15.77
CA ALA A 138 4.81 3.21 14.95
C ALA A 138 5.89 2.16 14.61
N GLY A 139 6.34 2.14 13.35
CA GLY A 139 7.35 1.19 12.85
C GLY A 139 6.90 -0.28 12.83
N SER A 140 5.60 -0.54 12.88
CA SER A 140 5.02 -1.89 12.78
C SER A 140 4.51 -2.16 11.36
N ASN A 141 4.72 -3.38 10.86
CA ASN A 141 4.12 -3.90 9.63
C ASN A 141 2.62 -4.27 9.80
N ARG A 142 2.14 -4.29 11.05
CA ARG A 142 0.72 -4.28 11.42
C ARG A 142 0.45 -2.96 12.16
N PRO A 143 0.41 -1.83 11.44
CA PRO A 143 0.40 -0.50 12.06
C PRO A 143 -0.94 -0.16 12.70
N VAL A 144 -2.00 -0.90 12.37
CA VAL A 144 -3.35 -0.67 12.87
C VAL A 144 -3.92 -1.98 13.40
N ARG A 145 -4.50 -1.92 14.59
CA ARG A 145 -5.31 -2.99 15.16
C ARG A 145 -6.68 -2.45 15.53
N ILE A 146 -7.73 -3.18 15.17
CA ILE A 146 -9.12 -2.74 15.32
C ILE A 146 -9.87 -3.80 16.11
N THR A 147 -10.44 -3.41 17.26
CA THR A 147 -11.17 -4.34 18.11
C THR A 147 -12.50 -3.76 18.53
N SER A 148 -13.47 -4.63 18.78
CA SER A 148 -14.74 -4.20 19.37
C SER A 148 -14.54 -3.54 20.74
N SER A 149 -15.50 -2.73 21.15
CA SER A 149 -15.58 -2.22 22.52
C SER A 149 -15.87 -3.34 23.53
N ASP A 150 -16.53 -4.41 23.09
CA ASP A 150 -16.68 -5.66 23.84
C ASP A 150 -15.44 -6.55 23.64
N PRO A 151 -14.59 -6.75 24.68
CA PRO A 151 -13.36 -7.52 24.57
C PRO A 151 -13.60 -9.03 24.41
N SER A 152 -14.83 -9.52 24.55
CA SER A 152 -15.17 -10.93 24.33
C SER A 152 -15.35 -11.28 22.84
N LEU A 153 -15.52 -10.26 21.99
CA LEU A 153 -15.66 -10.46 20.54
C LEU A 153 -14.28 -10.60 19.88
N PRO A 154 -14.16 -11.46 18.86
CA PRO A 154 -12.89 -11.63 18.13
C PRO A 154 -12.48 -10.33 17.42
N GLU A 155 -11.17 -10.15 17.25
CA GLU A 155 -10.63 -9.13 16.36
C GLU A 155 -11.08 -9.44 14.93
N PRO A 156 -11.88 -8.60 14.26
CA PRO A 156 -12.45 -8.99 12.97
C PRO A 156 -11.45 -8.92 11.82
N PHE A 157 -10.41 -8.08 11.94
CA PHE A 157 -9.57 -7.73 10.80
C PHE A 157 -8.08 -7.91 11.09
N VAL A 158 -7.36 -8.35 10.06
CA VAL A 158 -5.92 -8.12 9.94
C VAL A 158 -5.74 -6.94 8.99
N ILE A 159 -5.17 -5.84 9.49
CA ILE A 159 -4.85 -4.67 8.67
C ILE A 159 -3.41 -4.79 8.20
N ARG A 160 -3.23 -4.90 6.87
CA ARG A 160 -1.91 -5.02 6.24
C ARG A 160 -1.67 -3.81 5.35
N GLY A 161 -0.56 -3.13 5.53
CA GLY A 161 -0.21 -2.02 4.67
C GLY A 161 1.01 -1.30 5.20
N ARG A 162 1.36 -0.19 4.55
CA ARG A 162 2.47 0.66 4.97
C ARG A 162 2.32 1.07 6.42
N GLY A 163 3.45 1.14 7.13
CA GLY A 163 3.52 1.73 8.47
C GLY A 163 3.00 3.17 8.52
N LEU A 164 2.89 3.72 9.73
CA LEU A 164 2.54 5.14 9.90
C LEU A 164 3.62 6.03 9.27
N GLY A 165 3.21 6.92 8.37
CA GLY A 165 4.11 7.85 7.70
C GLY A 165 3.49 9.22 7.51
N LEU A 166 4.31 10.20 7.12
CA LEU A 166 3.83 11.51 6.71
C LEU A 166 3.05 11.42 5.40
N ASP A 167 1.92 12.10 5.32
CA ASP A 167 1.08 12.23 4.13
C ASP A 167 0.73 13.71 3.92
N ALA A 168 1.46 14.36 3.02
CA ALA A 168 1.26 15.77 2.72
C ALA A 168 -0.08 16.06 2.05
N ARG A 169 -0.64 15.13 1.26
CA ARG A 169 -1.95 15.33 0.61
C ARG A 169 -3.01 15.55 1.68
N ARG A 170 -2.91 14.80 2.78
CA ARG A 170 -3.87 14.86 3.88
C ARG A 170 -3.47 15.79 5.02
N ASN A 171 -2.27 16.36 4.97
CA ASN A 171 -1.64 17.12 6.07
C ASN A 171 -1.70 16.29 7.38
N ALA A 172 -1.21 15.05 7.34
CA ALA A 172 -1.41 14.07 8.40
C ALA A 172 -0.20 13.14 8.60
N VAL A 173 -0.13 12.52 9.78
CA VAL A 173 0.48 11.18 9.93
C VAL A 173 -0.61 10.16 9.63
N ALA A 174 -0.35 9.25 8.70
CA ALA A 174 -1.37 8.37 8.16
C ALA A 174 -0.87 6.95 7.90
N VAL A 175 -1.79 6.01 8.01
CA VAL A 175 -1.76 4.72 7.30
C VAL A 175 -2.72 4.88 6.14
N SER A 176 -2.24 4.66 4.92
CA SER A 176 -3.07 4.85 3.73
C SER A 176 -3.32 3.54 3.02
N MET A 177 -4.60 3.30 2.78
CA MET A 177 -5.14 2.25 1.93
C MET A 177 -4.56 0.88 2.29
N ALA A 178 -4.43 0.64 3.58
CA ALA A 178 -4.08 -0.67 4.11
C ALA A 178 -5.18 -1.66 3.76
N ASP A 179 -4.80 -2.85 3.31
CA ASP A 179 -5.71 -3.94 3.05
C ASP A 179 -6.40 -4.38 4.34
N VAL A 180 -7.72 -4.52 4.26
CA VAL A 180 -8.57 -5.06 5.32
C VAL A 180 -8.82 -6.52 5.01
N LEU A 181 -8.20 -7.40 5.78
CA LEU A 181 -8.33 -8.85 5.63
C LEU A 181 -9.17 -9.42 6.76
N VAL A 182 -9.91 -10.49 6.51
CA VAL A 182 -10.59 -11.26 7.57
C VAL A 182 -9.54 -11.91 8.48
N SER A 183 -9.68 -11.76 9.80
CA SER A 183 -8.78 -12.43 10.74
C SER A 183 -9.10 -13.92 10.91
N GLU A 184 -8.11 -14.70 11.33
CA GLU A 184 -8.32 -16.10 11.73
C GLU A 184 -9.34 -16.23 12.87
N SER A 185 -9.29 -15.33 13.85
CA SER A 185 -10.18 -15.40 15.02
C SER A 185 -11.65 -15.18 14.66
N TRP A 186 -11.93 -14.28 13.70
CA TRP A 186 -13.29 -14.07 13.23
C TRP A 186 -13.74 -15.16 12.25
N ALA A 187 -12.85 -15.62 11.37
CA ALA A 187 -13.10 -16.78 10.52
C ALA A 187 -13.47 -18.02 11.36
N ALA A 188 -12.76 -18.27 12.45
CA ALA A 188 -13.06 -19.34 13.41
C ALA A 188 -14.42 -19.12 14.10
N ALA A 189 -14.73 -17.90 14.52
CA ALA A 189 -16.03 -17.58 15.13
C ALA A 189 -17.21 -17.77 14.14
N MET A 190 -16.98 -17.58 12.85
CA MET A 190 -17.95 -17.89 11.79
C MET A 190 -18.02 -19.38 11.45
N ASN A 191 -17.10 -20.21 11.95
CA ASN A 191 -16.88 -21.60 11.53
C ASN A 191 -16.63 -21.70 10.01
N ARG A 192 -15.80 -20.77 9.49
CA ARG A 192 -15.44 -20.63 8.07
C ARG A 192 -13.93 -20.35 7.97
N PRO A 193 -13.06 -21.33 8.29
CA PRO A 193 -11.61 -21.10 8.35
C PRO A 193 -11.00 -20.64 7.02
N GLU A 194 -11.60 -21.00 5.89
CA GLU A 194 -11.18 -20.54 4.56
C GLU A 194 -11.35 -19.03 4.36
N MET A 195 -12.18 -18.37 5.17
CA MET A 195 -12.31 -16.91 5.12
C MET A 195 -11.09 -16.18 5.68
N ALA A 196 -10.23 -16.83 6.47
CA ALA A 196 -9.04 -16.18 7.01
C ALA A 196 -8.14 -15.64 5.88
N GLY A 197 -7.67 -14.41 6.03
CA GLY A 197 -6.81 -13.75 5.05
C GLY A 197 -7.53 -13.21 3.80
N GLN A 198 -8.86 -13.43 3.68
CA GLN A 198 -9.61 -12.92 2.54
C GLN A 198 -9.73 -11.40 2.56
N TRP A 199 -9.46 -10.78 1.41
CA TRP A 199 -9.53 -9.34 1.25
C TRP A 199 -10.98 -8.84 1.24
N LEU A 200 -11.25 -7.74 1.95
CA LEU A 200 -12.56 -7.12 2.08
C LEU A 200 -12.62 -5.71 1.45
N GLY A 201 -11.47 -5.05 1.33
CA GLY A 201 -11.39 -3.63 1.01
C GLY A 201 -10.14 -2.99 1.57
N SER A 202 -10.17 -1.66 1.66
CA SER A 202 -9.05 -0.85 2.15
C SER A 202 -9.44 0.05 3.31
N LEU A 203 -8.44 0.48 4.07
CA LEU A 203 -8.59 1.33 5.24
C LEU A 203 -7.56 2.46 5.27
N ASP A 204 -8.03 3.63 5.66
CA ASP A 204 -7.20 4.77 6.03
C ASP A 204 -7.29 5.06 7.52
N VAL A 205 -6.16 5.44 8.09
CA VAL A 205 -6.10 6.16 9.36
C VAL A 205 -5.36 7.46 9.13
N SER A 206 -5.89 8.57 9.61
CA SER A 206 -5.20 9.88 9.54
C SER A 206 -5.27 10.59 10.88
N LEU A 207 -4.12 11.07 11.36
CA LEU A 207 -4.00 11.99 12.50
C LEU A 207 -3.46 13.32 11.98
N LYS A 208 -4.31 14.34 12.00
CA LYS A 208 -4.02 15.66 11.45
C LYS A 208 -3.50 16.59 12.53
N ASN A 209 -2.52 17.41 12.15
CA ASN A 209 -2.10 18.58 12.90
C ASN A 209 -1.67 19.69 11.94
N ASP A 210 -2.10 20.93 12.17
CA ASP A 210 -1.81 22.07 11.28
C ASP A 210 -0.32 22.44 11.23
N GLY A 211 0.44 22.09 12.28
CA GLY A 211 1.90 22.25 12.35
C GLY A 211 2.69 21.26 11.49
N LEU A 212 2.06 20.20 10.96
CA LEU A 212 2.73 19.22 10.11
C LEU A 212 3.22 19.80 8.78
N ALA A 213 2.61 20.90 8.33
CA ALA A 213 2.94 21.58 7.08
C ALA A 213 4.46 21.83 6.89
N LYS A 214 5.17 22.11 7.99
CA LYS A 214 6.62 22.39 7.96
C LYS A 214 7.49 21.16 7.69
N TYR A 215 6.96 19.95 7.92
CA TYR A 215 7.65 18.70 7.63
C TYR A 215 7.43 18.25 6.18
N PHE A 216 6.54 18.91 5.43
CA PHE A 216 6.33 18.59 4.02
C PHE A 216 7.28 19.29 3.04
N VAL A 217 8.38 19.84 3.56
CA VAL A 217 9.41 20.49 2.74
C VAL A 217 10.46 19.44 2.35
N PRO A 218 10.77 19.28 1.05
CA PRO A 218 11.86 18.42 0.59
C PRO A 218 13.16 18.71 1.34
N ARG A 219 13.83 17.67 1.83
CA ARG A 219 15.08 17.81 2.60
C ARG A 219 16.30 17.53 1.72
N PRO A 220 17.42 18.25 1.92
CA PRO A 220 18.65 17.97 1.19
C PRO A 220 19.21 16.58 1.56
N VAL A 221 19.62 15.85 0.53
CA VAL A 221 20.00 14.42 0.57
C VAL A 221 21.42 14.21 1.10
N ASN A 222 21.67 13.10 1.80
CA ASN A 222 23.02 12.62 2.13
C ASN A 222 23.52 11.68 1.01
N THR A 223 24.48 12.12 0.19
CA THR A 223 24.90 11.45 -1.05
C THR A 223 25.92 10.31 -0.87
N ALA A 224 25.80 9.49 0.18
CA ALA A 224 26.76 8.43 0.46
C ALA A 224 26.33 7.05 -0.12
N ARG A 225 26.81 6.77 -1.34
CA ARG A 225 26.83 5.49 -2.12
C ARG A 225 25.58 5.13 -2.95
N GLN A 226 25.88 4.40 -4.04
CA GLN A 226 25.02 3.69 -5.03
C GLN A 226 24.71 4.45 -6.34
N ALA A 227 24.07 3.78 -7.30
CA ALA A 227 24.19 3.99 -8.76
C ALA A 227 23.92 5.43 -9.23
N VAL A 228 24.69 5.93 -10.21
CA VAL A 228 24.53 7.31 -10.72
C VAL A 228 23.27 7.39 -11.59
N GLY A 229 22.21 7.99 -11.05
CA GLY A 229 20.95 8.27 -11.75
C GLY A 229 19.72 7.86 -10.95
N ALA A 230 18.55 7.94 -11.58
CA ALA A 230 17.28 7.45 -11.04
C ALA A 230 17.24 5.92 -11.16
N ASP A 231 16.85 5.23 -10.08
CA ASP A 231 16.85 3.76 -10.01
C ASP A 231 15.65 3.31 -9.17
N ILE A 232 14.93 2.28 -9.60
CA ILE A 232 13.85 1.67 -8.83
C ILE A 232 14.02 0.17 -8.78
N GLU A 233 14.31 -0.32 -7.58
CA GLU A 233 14.37 -1.74 -7.27
C GLU A 233 13.00 -2.24 -6.77
N LEU A 234 12.61 -3.45 -7.17
CA LEU A 234 11.49 -4.16 -6.54
C LEU A 234 11.97 -4.78 -5.22
N GLY A 235 11.74 -4.07 -4.11
CA GLY A 235 12.16 -4.53 -2.77
C GLY A 235 11.28 -5.65 -2.21
N GLU A 236 9.97 -5.56 -2.37
CA GLU A 236 9.07 -6.63 -1.92
C GLU A 236 7.96 -6.91 -2.94
N LEU A 237 7.61 -8.20 -3.04
CA LEU A 237 6.44 -8.69 -3.75
C LEU A 237 5.70 -9.66 -2.82
N TYR A 238 4.44 -9.39 -2.52
CA TYR A 238 3.70 -10.21 -1.55
C TYR A 238 2.18 -10.08 -1.70
N GLY A 239 1.44 -10.85 -0.92
CA GLY A 239 0.01 -10.65 -0.74
C GLY A 239 -0.78 -10.88 -2.02
N LEU A 240 -0.46 -11.91 -2.80
CA LEU A 240 -1.34 -12.33 -3.89
C LEU A 240 -2.70 -12.75 -3.32
N LEU A 241 -3.76 -11.98 -3.60
CA LEU A 241 -5.10 -12.19 -3.04
C LEU A 241 -6.18 -12.12 -4.12
N SER A 242 -7.26 -12.86 -3.89
CA SER A 242 -8.50 -12.73 -4.66
C SER A 242 -9.29 -11.50 -4.24
N ILE A 243 -9.57 -10.62 -5.21
CA ILE A 243 -10.22 -9.32 -5.00
C ILE A 243 -11.50 -9.14 -5.83
N GLY A 244 -11.88 -10.13 -6.63
CA GLY A 244 -13.15 -10.14 -7.35
C GLY A 244 -13.36 -11.44 -8.11
N ARG A 245 -14.58 -11.63 -8.61
CA ARG A 245 -15.01 -12.78 -9.42
C ARG A 245 -16.22 -12.37 -10.25
N ASP A 246 -16.34 -12.90 -11.46
CA ASP A 246 -17.46 -12.61 -12.37
C ASP A 246 -18.62 -13.61 -12.22
N VAL A 247 -18.32 -14.91 -12.28
CA VAL A 247 -19.25 -16.04 -12.36
C VAL A 247 -18.83 -17.10 -11.34
N PRO A 248 -19.78 -17.88 -10.77
CA PRO A 248 -19.43 -18.96 -9.86
C PRO A 248 -18.49 -20.00 -10.49
N TYR A 249 -17.51 -20.44 -9.70
CA TYR A 249 -16.65 -21.59 -10.01
C TYR A 249 -17.47 -22.84 -10.38
N PRO A 250 -17.02 -23.70 -11.30
CA PRO A 250 -15.69 -23.73 -11.95
C PRO A 250 -15.62 -23.08 -13.34
N ASN A 251 -16.64 -22.36 -13.79
CA ASN A 251 -16.72 -21.90 -15.19
C ASN A 251 -16.54 -20.40 -15.34
N GLY A 252 -15.98 -19.73 -14.32
CA GLY A 252 -15.78 -18.29 -14.32
C GLY A 252 -14.30 -17.91 -14.32
N SER A 253 -14.05 -16.66 -13.99
CA SER A 253 -12.73 -16.12 -13.72
C SER A 253 -12.69 -15.41 -12.37
N ALA A 254 -11.50 -15.37 -11.78
CA ALA A 254 -11.23 -14.61 -10.58
C ALA A 254 -10.26 -13.48 -10.89
N ALA A 255 -10.43 -12.36 -10.22
CA ALA A 255 -9.51 -11.24 -10.25
C ALA A 255 -8.56 -11.34 -9.08
N PHE A 256 -7.26 -11.39 -9.37
CA PHE A 256 -6.21 -11.33 -8.40
C PHE A 256 -5.48 -9.98 -8.44
N SER A 257 -4.75 -9.69 -7.38
CA SER A 257 -3.80 -8.58 -7.27
C SER A 257 -2.75 -8.93 -6.22
N ALA A 258 -1.60 -8.26 -6.27
CA ALA A 258 -0.51 -8.41 -5.31
C ALA A 258 -0.02 -7.04 -4.86
N ALA A 259 0.58 -6.99 -3.67
CA ALA A 259 1.25 -5.81 -3.17
C ALA A 259 2.71 -5.77 -3.64
N THR A 260 3.20 -4.57 -3.91
CA THR A 260 4.58 -4.31 -4.34
C THR A 260 5.18 -3.18 -3.51
N THR A 261 6.44 -3.33 -3.12
CA THR A 261 7.25 -2.26 -2.51
C THR A 261 8.40 -1.95 -3.46
N SER A 262 8.47 -0.71 -3.96
CA SER A 262 9.61 -0.17 -4.70
C SER A 262 10.58 0.52 -3.76
N CYS A 263 11.88 0.40 -4.02
CA CYS A 263 12.96 1.10 -3.33
C CYS A 263 13.71 1.99 -4.34
N ASN A 264 14.18 3.16 -3.93
CA ASN A 264 15.09 3.97 -4.74
C ASN A 264 16.54 3.83 -4.21
N PRO A 265 17.35 2.88 -4.71
CA PRO A 265 18.77 2.77 -4.37
C PRO A 265 19.66 3.74 -5.17
N GLY A 266 19.07 4.55 -6.06
CA GLY A 266 19.77 5.49 -6.92
C GLY A 266 20.28 6.73 -6.20
N THR A 267 20.88 7.64 -6.96
CA THR A 267 21.39 8.92 -6.45
C THR A 267 20.53 10.12 -6.83
N GLU A 268 19.41 9.89 -7.51
CA GLU A 268 18.45 10.91 -7.93
C GLU A 268 17.03 10.57 -7.46
N GLU A 269 16.20 11.59 -7.25
CA GLU A 269 14.77 11.39 -6.98
C GLU A 269 14.07 10.85 -8.23
N VAL A 270 13.14 9.92 -8.06
CA VAL A 270 12.36 9.35 -9.17
C VAL A 270 10.99 10.03 -9.21
N GLU A 271 10.62 10.62 -10.34
CA GLU A 271 9.35 11.33 -10.46
C GLU A 271 8.14 10.38 -10.34
N TRP A 272 7.12 10.78 -9.58
CA TRP A 272 5.97 9.94 -9.21
C TRP A 272 4.63 10.67 -9.41
N GLN A 273 4.63 11.74 -10.21
CA GLN A 273 3.49 12.62 -10.36
C GLN A 273 2.58 12.14 -11.49
N LEU A 274 1.50 11.44 -11.15
CA LEU A 274 0.36 11.29 -12.07
C LEU A 274 -0.54 12.54 -12.09
N GLY A 275 -0.29 13.52 -11.21
CA GLY A 275 -1.10 14.73 -11.04
C GLY A 275 -2.22 14.54 -10.01
N THR A 276 -3.34 15.24 -10.17
CA THR A 276 -4.53 15.07 -9.30
C THR A 276 -5.52 14.11 -9.94
N ALA A 277 -6.59 13.74 -9.22
CA ALA A 277 -7.67 12.94 -9.82
C ALA A 277 -8.20 13.54 -11.13
N ASP A 278 -8.13 14.87 -11.29
CA ASP A 278 -8.68 15.62 -12.40
C ASP A 278 -7.63 16.08 -13.43
N THR A 279 -6.34 16.09 -13.08
CA THR A 279 -5.25 16.52 -13.99
C THR A 279 -4.22 15.41 -14.13
N LEU A 280 -4.06 14.89 -15.33
CA LEU A 280 -3.10 13.82 -15.63
C LEU A 280 -1.72 14.43 -15.92
N LYS A 281 -0.68 13.78 -15.38
CA LYS A 281 0.72 14.08 -15.67
C LYS A 281 1.40 12.80 -16.15
N GLU A 282 2.41 12.96 -16.98
CA GLU A 282 3.01 11.85 -17.73
C GLU A 282 4.16 11.16 -16.97
N ASN A 283 4.76 11.85 -16.01
CA ASN A 283 5.94 11.38 -15.31
C ASN A 283 5.58 10.68 -13.99
N HIS A 284 5.36 9.38 -14.06
CA HIS A 284 5.16 8.47 -12.93
C HIS A 284 5.55 7.05 -13.34
N PRO A 285 5.89 6.16 -12.40
CA PRO A 285 6.21 4.78 -12.74
C PRO A 285 4.95 3.97 -13.05
N PHE A 286 5.14 2.89 -13.80
CA PHE A 286 4.08 1.93 -14.08
C PHE A 286 4.38 0.59 -13.40
N ILE A 287 3.34 -0.08 -12.91
CA ILE A 287 3.47 -1.36 -12.20
C ILE A 287 2.75 -2.44 -13.00
N GLY A 288 3.53 -3.40 -13.49
CA GLY A 288 3.04 -4.60 -14.14
C GLY A 288 2.96 -5.75 -13.15
N LEU A 289 1.85 -6.48 -13.19
CA LEU A 289 1.72 -7.78 -12.55
C LEU A 289 1.41 -8.85 -13.59
N GLY A 290 1.89 -10.06 -13.35
CA GLY A 290 1.64 -11.23 -14.20
C GLY A 290 1.47 -12.51 -13.37
N ILE A 291 0.78 -13.50 -13.93
CA ILE A 291 0.69 -14.84 -13.35
C ILE A 291 1.09 -15.86 -14.42
N TYR A 292 1.92 -16.81 -14.00
CA TYR A 292 2.48 -17.85 -14.83
C TYR A 292 2.19 -19.23 -14.24
N ARG A 293 1.94 -20.20 -15.12
CA ARG A 293 1.83 -21.62 -14.81
C ARG A 293 3.01 -22.34 -15.45
N GLU A 294 3.78 -23.07 -14.65
CA GLU A 294 4.70 -24.10 -15.15
C GLU A 294 3.98 -25.45 -15.09
N SER A 295 3.67 -26.02 -16.25
CA SER A 295 3.04 -27.34 -16.37
C SER A 295 3.99 -28.45 -15.92
N ALA A 296 3.44 -29.64 -15.65
CA ALA A 296 4.23 -30.79 -15.18
C ALA A 296 5.35 -31.24 -16.14
N ASP A 297 5.31 -30.82 -17.41
CA ASP A 297 6.34 -31.06 -18.43
C ASP A 297 7.42 -29.96 -18.50
N GLY A 298 7.33 -28.94 -17.65
CA GLY A 298 8.24 -27.79 -17.60
C GLY A 298 7.86 -26.64 -18.52
N THR A 299 6.70 -26.68 -19.20
CA THR A 299 6.23 -25.58 -20.04
C THR A 299 5.77 -24.41 -19.18
N LEU A 300 6.39 -23.23 -19.36
CA LEU A 300 5.98 -21.99 -18.70
C LEU A 300 5.02 -21.19 -19.60
N GLU A 301 3.83 -20.87 -19.09
CA GLU A 301 2.80 -20.11 -19.78
C GLU A 301 2.33 -18.94 -18.91
N MET A 302 2.25 -17.73 -19.50
CA MET A 302 1.60 -16.59 -18.85
C MET A 302 0.09 -16.75 -18.98
N ILE A 303 -0.58 -16.99 -17.85
CA ILE A 303 -2.04 -17.20 -17.80
C ILE A 303 -2.81 -15.92 -17.47
N SER A 304 -2.12 -14.88 -16.97
CA SER A 304 -2.74 -13.58 -16.71
C SER A 304 -1.73 -12.43 -16.70
N ARG A 305 -2.22 -11.24 -17.02
CA ARG A 305 -1.52 -9.97 -16.85
C ARG A 305 -2.55 -8.88 -16.53
N ASN A 306 -2.21 -7.98 -15.61
CA ASN A 306 -3.08 -6.84 -15.34
C ASN A 306 -3.00 -5.83 -16.49
N TRP A 307 -3.99 -4.94 -16.59
CA TRP A 307 -3.77 -3.62 -17.17
C TRP A 307 -2.67 -2.90 -16.37
N ILE A 308 -1.89 -2.04 -17.01
CA ILE A 308 -0.73 -1.45 -16.34
C ILE A 308 -1.22 -0.49 -15.25
N LYS A 309 -0.66 -0.58 -14.05
CA LYS A 309 -1.00 0.32 -12.95
C LYS A 309 -0.17 1.59 -13.08
N HIS A 310 -0.83 2.74 -13.06
CA HIS A 310 -0.19 4.05 -12.97
C HIS A 310 0.11 4.37 -11.51
N GLY A 311 1.39 4.58 -11.18
CA GLY A 311 1.80 5.15 -9.90
C GLY A 311 1.23 6.55 -9.76
N PHE A 312 0.74 6.92 -8.57
CA PHE A 312 0.04 8.18 -8.35
C PHE A 312 0.54 8.97 -7.14
N PHE A 313 1.27 8.32 -6.24
CA PHE A 313 1.85 8.95 -5.06
C PHE A 313 2.96 8.08 -4.48
N ALA A 314 4.11 8.70 -4.14
CA ALA A 314 5.22 8.03 -3.48
C ALA A 314 5.15 8.21 -1.96
N THR A 315 4.91 7.13 -1.23
CA THR A 315 4.92 7.12 0.22
C THR A 315 6.36 7.03 0.75
N SER A 316 7.15 8.10 0.58
CA SER A 316 8.58 8.20 0.94
C SER A 316 8.93 7.72 2.37
N ASN A 317 9.05 6.41 2.55
CA ASN A 317 9.32 5.68 3.78
C ASN A 317 10.70 5.02 3.74
N ASP A 318 11.17 4.44 4.84
CA ASP A 318 12.49 3.78 4.92
C ASP A 318 12.36 2.25 4.97
N ASP A 319 11.35 1.70 4.29
CA ASP A 319 10.99 0.28 4.40
C ASP A 319 12.10 -0.64 3.87
N CYS A 320 12.97 -0.15 2.96
CA CYS A 320 14.14 -0.87 2.44
C CYS A 320 15.43 -0.62 3.24
N GLY A 321 15.39 0.24 4.28
CA GLY A 321 16.54 0.47 5.17
C GLY A 321 17.72 1.27 4.57
N TYR A 322 17.55 1.89 3.40
CA TYR A 322 18.61 2.63 2.71
C TYR A 322 18.86 4.04 3.27
N GLY A 323 18.01 4.53 4.17
CA GLY A 323 18.12 5.87 4.74
C GLY A 323 17.36 6.91 3.93
N CYS A 324 16.04 6.80 3.92
CA CYS A 324 15.10 7.62 3.12
C CYS A 324 15.25 9.16 3.19
N ALA A 325 15.79 9.79 2.14
CA ALA A 325 15.70 11.22 1.93
C ALA A 325 14.30 11.63 1.45
N SER A 326 13.35 11.68 2.39
CA SER A 326 11.91 11.80 2.10
C SER A 326 11.54 13.03 1.27
N VAL A 327 10.74 12.81 0.22
CA VAL A 327 10.04 13.83 -0.56
C VAL A 327 8.57 13.85 -0.12
N PRO A 328 8.20 14.71 0.83
CA PRO A 328 7.01 14.44 1.65
C PRO A 328 5.68 14.71 0.92
N ASN A 329 5.72 15.50 -0.14
CA ASN A 329 4.56 15.81 -1.00
C ASN A 329 4.16 14.62 -1.90
N GLY A 330 4.93 13.53 -1.88
CA GLY A 330 4.74 12.30 -2.65
C GLY A 330 4.78 12.48 -4.16
N THR A 331 5.36 13.59 -4.62
CA THR A 331 5.55 13.87 -6.04
C THR A 331 6.76 13.16 -6.65
N ALA A 332 7.66 12.67 -5.80
CA ALA A 332 8.79 11.86 -6.21
C ALA A 332 9.08 10.84 -5.12
N LEU A 333 9.71 9.73 -5.49
CA LEU A 333 10.32 8.82 -4.53
C LEU A 333 11.74 9.29 -4.24
N GLY A 334 11.96 9.71 -2.99
CA GLY A 334 13.24 10.20 -2.53
C GLY A 334 14.34 9.14 -2.54
N ILE A 335 15.59 9.58 -2.52
CA ILE A 335 16.77 8.71 -2.49
C ILE A 335 16.77 7.86 -1.22
N GLY A 336 16.98 6.56 -1.35
CA GLY A 336 16.91 5.60 -0.26
C GLY A 336 15.51 5.39 0.32
N CYS A 337 14.46 5.96 -0.31
CA CYS A 337 13.09 5.78 0.14
C CYS A 337 12.42 4.58 -0.54
N ALA A 338 11.38 4.09 0.11
CA ALA A 338 10.49 3.06 -0.37
C ALA A 338 9.08 3.62 -0.63
N ASP A 339 8.32 2.97 -1.51
CA ASP A 339 6.90 3.20 -1.74
C ASP A 339 6.17 1.87 -1.91
N THR A 340 5.04 1.69 -1.22
CA THR A 340 4.28 0.43 -1.24
C THR A 340 2.89 0.63 -1.81
N TYR A 341 2.59 -0.08 -2.90
CA TYR A 341 1.25 -0.28 -3.39
C TYR A 341 0.71 -1.60 -2.83
N THR A 342 -0.29 -1.51 -1.95
CA THR A 342 -1.02 -2.67 -1.40
C THR A 342 -1.85 -3.40 -2.47
N VAL A 343 -2.47 -4.53 -2.12
CA VAL A 343 -3.29 -5.32 -3.05
C VAL A 343 -4.44 -4.49 -3.61
N GLY A 344 -5.14 -3.77 -2.72
CA GLY A 344 -6.21 -2.86 -3.11
C GLY A 344 -5.73 -1.71 -4.00
N HIS A 345 -4.49 -1.24 -3.81
CA HIS A 345 -3.90 -0.23 -4.68
C HIS A 345 -3.65 -0.78 -6.09
N ASN A 346 -2.92 -1.88 -6.22
CA ASN A 346 -2.56 -2.45 -7.52
C ASN A 346 -3.79 -3.01 -8.27
N GLY A 347 -4.84 -3.39 -7.55
CA GLY A 347 -6.12 -3.85 -8.12
C GLY A 347 -7.15 -2.74 -8.39
N SER A 348 -6.81 -1.48 -8.13
CA SER A 348 -7.71 -0.34 -8.29
C SER A 348 -7.83 0.09 -9.75
N ARG A 349 -9.05 0.01 -10.28
CA ARG A 349 -9.39 0.38 -11.67
C ARG A 349 -9.26 1.86 -11.98
N LEU A 350 -9.27 2.70 -10.95
CA LEU A 350 -9.04 4.14 -11.09
C LEU A 350 -7.67 4.47 -11.72
N TYR A 351 -6.71 3.56 -11.59
CA TYR A 351 -5.33 3.75 -12.06
C TYR A 351 -4.84 2.60 -12.93
N LEU A 352 -5.73 1.73 -13.42
CA LEU A 352 -5.38 0.65 -14.34
C LEU A 352 -5.69 1.09 -15.77
N GLY A 353 -4.67 1.17 -16.62
CA GLY A 353 -4.75 1.61 -18.01
C GLY A 353 -4.25 0.54 -18.99
N PRO A 354 -4.59 0.63 -20.29
CA PRO A 354 -4.14 -0.33 -21.28
C PRO A 354 -2.60 -0.35 -21.33
N ARG A 355 -2.00 -1.54 -21.41
CA ARG A 355 -0.53 -1.67 -21.52
C ARG A 355 0.00 -1.06 -22.81
N GLU A 356 -0.84 -1.05 -23.85
CA GLU A 356 -0.49 -0.58 -25.19
C GLU A 356 -0.28 0.94 -25.28
N GLU A 357 -0.68 1.69 -24.25
CA GLU A 357 -0.43 3.14 -24.17
C GLU A 357 0.95 3.50 -23.61
N VAL A 358 1.68 2.52 -23.05
CA VAL A 358 2.98 2.73 -22.43
C VAL A 358 4.07 2.11 -23.29
N ASN A 359 5.12 2.88 -23.59
CA ASN A 359 6.31 2.33 -24.24
C ASN A 359 7.08 1.46 -23.24
N PRO A 360 7.22 0.14 -23.46
CA PRO A 360 7.83 -0.76 -22.49
C PRO A 360 9.34 -0.56 -22.32
N HIS A 361 10.01 0.14 -23.26
CA HIS A 361 11.44 0.39 -23.19
C HIS A 361 11.77 1.73 -22.53
N THR A 362 10.98 2.77 -22.82
CA THR A 362 11.25 4.13 -22.32
C THR A 362 10.36 4.55 -21.14
N ALA A 363 9.34 3.74 -20.82
CA ALA A 363 8.27 4.09 -19.88
C ALA A 363 7.57 5.41 -20.21
N ASP A 364 7.48 5.77 -21.50
CA ASP A 364 6.73 6.95 -21.95
C ASP A 364 5.25 6.62 -22.08
N TRP A 365 4.39 7.55 -21.63
CA TRP A 365 2.95 7.53 -21.80
C TRP A 365 2.46 8.96 -22.11
N THR A 366 1.42 9.08 -22.92
CA THR A 366 0.84 10.39 -23.25
C THR A 366 -0.52 10.52 -22.58
N ALA A 367 -0.69 11.58 -21.78
CA ALA A 367 -1.92 11.77 -21.02
C ALA A 367 -3.10 12.14 -21.92
N CYS A 368 -2.86 13.04 -22.87
CA CYS A 368 -3.89 13.58 -23.75
C CYS A 368 -4.36 12.53 -24.77
N GLY A 369 -5.65 12.20 -24.75
CA GLY A 369 -6.27 11.16 -25.57
C GLY A 369 -5.98 9.74 -25.11
N SER A 370 -5.49 9.56 -23.89
CA SER A 370 -5.34 8.26 -23.24
C SER A 370 -6.70 7.64 -22.87
N PHE A 371 -6.70 6.38 -22.44
CA PHE A 371 -7.87 5.73 -21.85
C PHE A 371 -8.49 6.51 -20.69
N PHE A 372 -7.68 7.28 -19.96
CA PHE A 372 -8.17 8.11 -18.86
C PHE A 372 -8.77 9.44 -19.35
N ASP A 373 -8.37 9.95 -20.52
CA ASP A 373 -8.80 11.21 -21.13
C ASP A 373 -9.64 10.93 -22.38
N ALA A 374 -10.96 10.86 -22.21
CA ALA A 374 -11.86 10.31 -23.21
C ALA A 374 -12.23 11.35 -24.28
N SER A 375 -13.35 12.05 -24.12
CA SER A 375 -13.86 12.94 -25.17
C SER A 375 -14.56 14.15 -24.55
N PRO A 376 -14.04 15.38 -24.77
CA PRO A 376 -12.90 15.71 -25.63
C PRO A 376 -11.56 15.27 -25.02
N ALA A 377 -10.58 14.92 -25.87
CA ALA A 377 -9.20 14.71 -25.42
C ALA A 377 -8.58 16.05 -25.03
N ASP A 378 -8.71 16.43 -23.76
CA ASP A 378 -8.28 17.72 -23.22
C ASP A 378 -7.28 17.59 -22.07
N CYS A 379 -6.75 16.38 -21.88
CA CYS A 379 -5.79 15.98 -20.86
C CYS A 379 -6.36 15.99 -19.43
N PHE A 380 -7.69 16.04 -19.29
CA PHE A 380 -8.39 15.81 -18.02
C PHE A 380 -8.90 14.39 -17.95
N ARG A 381 -8.96 13.84 -16.73
CA ARG A 381 -9.50 12.49 -16.54
C ARG A 381 -11.02 12.51 -16.68
N ASP A 382 -11.54 11.67 -17.56
CA ASP A 382 -12.96 11.35 -17.71
C ASP A 382 -13.33 9.97 -17.16
N TYR A 383 -12.37 9.03 -17.15
CA TYR A 383 -12.62 7.66 -16.71
C TYR A 383 -12.07 7.39 -15.31
N PHE A 384 -12.95 6.90 -14.42
CA PHE A 384 -12.66 6.69 -12.99
C PHE A 384 -12.71 5.23 -12.55
N GLY A 385 -12.73 4.27 -13.49
CA GLY A 385 -12.68 2.84 -13.15
C GLY A 385 -14.03 2.16 -12.87
N SER A 386 -15.15 2.86 -13.12
CA SER A 386 -16.51 2.36 -12.85
C SER A 386 -17.10 1.58 -14.04
N GLU A 387 -18.26 0.94 -13.80
CA GLU A 387 -19.11 0.29 -14.83
C GLU A 387 -18.46 -0.90 -15.58
N VAL A 388 -17.52 -1.59 -14.94
CA VAL A 388 -16.88 -2.79 -15.49
C VAL A 388 -17.07 -3.98 -14.56
N SER A 389 -16.81 -5.20 -15.06
CA SER A 389 -16.93 -6.42 -14.25
C SER A 389 -15.91 -6.46 -13.11
N GLU A 390 -16.17 -7.29 -12.10
CA GLU A 390 -15.28 -7.48 -10.95
C GLU A 390 -13.88 -8.01 -11.31
N VAL A 391 -13.70 -8.54 -12.52
CA VAL A 391 -12.43 -9.07 -13.03
C VAL A 391 -11.72 -8.13 -14.00
N ALA A 392 -12.46 -7.24 -14.68
CA ALA A 392 -11.92 -6.36 -15.72
C ALA A 392 -10.68 -5.58 -15.25
N HIS A 393 -9.67 -5.51 -16.12
CA HIS A 393 -8.40 -4.79 -15.97
C HIS A 393 -7.44 -5.34 -14.89
N ARG A 394 -7.87 -6.28 -14.04
CA ARG A 394 -7.05 -6.89 -12.99
C ARG A 394 -6.30 -8.12 -13.54
N LEU A 395 -5.62 -8.87 -12.66
CA LEU A 395 -5.12 -10.22 -13.01
C LEU A 395 -6.32 -11.17 -13.09
N GLU A 396 -6.99 -11.18 -14.24
CA GLU A 396 -8.05 -12.13 -14.52
C GLU A 396 -7.45 -13.51 -14.81
N VAL A 397 -7.84 -14.52 -14.03
CA VAL A 397 -7.43 -15.91 -14.19
C VAL A 397 -8.69 -16.76 -14.32
N PHE A 398 -8.78 -17.56 -15.39
CA PHE A 398 -9.86 -18.52 -15.55
C PHE A 398 -9.72 -19.65 -14.55
N ASP A 399 -10.84 -20.11 -13.99
CA ASP A 399 -10.83 -21.19 -13.01
C ASP A 399 -10.20 -22.48 -13.59
N GLU A 400 -10.33 -22.70 -14.90
CA GLU A 400 -9.76 -23.85 -15.61
C GLU A 400 -8.23 -23.81 -15.75
N ASP A 401 -7.58 -22.67 -15.48
CA ASP A 401 -6.11 -22.55 -15.54
C ASP A 401 -5.42 -22.92 -14.22
N MET A 402 -6.20 -23.06 -13.14
CA MET A 402 -5.73 -23.32 -11.79
C MET A 402 -5.90 -24.79 -11.39
N GLU A 403 -5.19 -25.22 -10.34
CA GLU A 403 -5.25 -26.59 -9.80
C GLU A 403 -4.87 -27.72 -10.79
N HIS A 404 -3.98 -27.45 -11.76
CA HIS A 404 -3.48 -28.47 -12.68
C HIS A 404 -2.55 -29.47 -11.96
N PRO A 405 -2.75 -30.79 -12.12
CA PRO A 405 -1.90 -31.80 -11.47
C PRO A 405 -0.41 -31.63 -11.82
N GLY A 406 0.42 -31.44 -10.81
CA GLY A 406 1.87 -31.29 -10.97
C GLY A 406 2.32 -29.93 -11.51
N ALA A 407 1.41 -28.98 -11.69
CA ALA A 407 1.75 -27.62 -12.07
C ALA A 407 2.27 -26.80 -10.89
N ARG A 408 3.14 -25.83 -11.20
CA ARG A 408 3.61 -24.78 -10.28
C ARG A 408 3.10 -23.43 -10.76
N TYR A 409 2.86 -22.52 -9.85
CA TYR A 409 2.30 -21.21 -10.17
C TYR A 409 3.17 -20.09 -9.61
N PHE A 410 3.37 -19.06 -10.42
CA PHE A 410 4.20 -17.92 -10.08
C PHE A 410 3.44 -16.63 -10.35
N TYR A 411 3.70 -15.62 -9.55
CA TYR A 411 3.28 -14.26 -9.86
C TYR A 411 4.49 -13.34 -9.92
N GLU A 412 4.43 -12.40 -10.84
CA GLU A 412 5.48 -11.44 -11.15
C GLU A 412 5.05 -10.04 -10.76
N GLY A 413 6.00 -9.23 -10.32
CA GLY A 413 5.90 -7.79 -10.23
C GLY A 413 7.04 -7.14 -11.01
N VAL A 414 6.73 -6.04 -11.69
CA VAL A 414 7.73 -5.24 -12.41
C VAL A 414 7.36 -3.76 -12.35
N TYR A 415 8.36 -2.91 -12.17
CA TYR A 415 8.24 -1.47 -12.32
C TYR A 415 8.79 -1.05 -13.69
N TYR A 416 8.08 -0.16 -14.39
CA TYR A 416 8.59 0.53 -15.57
C TYR A 416 8.76 1.99 -15.19
N VAL A 417 10.01 2.44 -15.15
CA VAL A 417 10.38 3.77 -14.67
C VAL A 417 11.20 4.46 -15.75
N LYS A 418 10.86 5.71 -16.01
CA LYS A 418 11.58 6.53 -16.98
C LYS A 418 12.99 6.81 -16.47
N ASP A 419 13.98 6.66 -17.36
CA ASP A 419 15.40 6.91 -17.08
C ASP A 419 16.00 6.02 -15.96
N ASP A 420 15.36 4.88 -15.66
CA ASP A 420 15.86 3.88 -14.73
C ASP A 420 17.21 3.30 -15.19
N VAL A 421 18.23 3.43 -14.35
CA VAL A 421 19.60 3.05 -14.68
C VAL A 421 19.89 1.54 -14.54
N ASP A 422 19.06 0.79 -13.82
CA ASP A 422 19.21 -0.66 -13.66
C ASP A 422 17.86 -1.39 -13.75
N ILE A 423 17.28 -1.42 -14.95
CA ILE A 423 16.01 -2.11 -15.22
C ILE A 423 15.99 -3.61 -14.89
N ALA A 424 17.11 -4.23 -14.47
CA ALA A 424 17.16 -5.63 -14.09
C ALA A 424 16.84 -5.87 -12.61
N ASN A 425 16.87 -4.83 -11.76
CA ASN A 425 16.54 -4.91 -10.33
C ASN A 425 15.04 -4.60 -10.04
N ASN A 426 14.30 -4.15 -11.06
CA ASN A 426 12.94 -3.65 -10.93
C ASN A 426 11.85 -4.72 -11.16
N ILE A 427 12.26 -5.97 -11.31
CA ILE A 427 11.43 -7.13 -11.64
C ILE A 427 11.72 -8.31 -10.70
N GLY A 428 10.69 -9.05 -10.33
CA GLY A 428 10.81 -10.24 -9.51
C GLY A 428 9.56 -11.10 -9.54
N TRP A 429 9.66 -12.32 -9.00
CA TRP A 429 8.57 -13.29 -9.00
C TRP A 429 8.54 -14.08 -7.71
N ARG A 430 7.37 -14.64 -7.37
CA ARG A 430 7.19 -15.57 -6.25
C ARG A 430 6.35 -16.75 -6.65
N GLU A 431 6.67 -17.92 -6.10
CA GLU A 431 5.83 -19.09 -6.21
C GLU A 431 4.64 -19.00 -5.26
N PHE A 432 3.50 -19.56 -5.66
CA PHE A 432 2.33 -19.68 -4.81
C PHE A 432 1.57 -20.97 -5.07
N THR A 433 0.76 -21.35 -4.09
CA THR A 433 -0.26 -22.39 -4.24
C THR A 433 -1.63 -21.77 -4.32
N ALA A 434 -2.52 -22.40 -5.10
CA ALA A 434 -3.92 -22.05 -5.15
C ALA A 434 -4.75 -23.28 -4.84
N THR A 435 -5.76 -23.10 -4.00
CA THR A 435 -6.72 -24.16 -3.66
C THR A 435 -8.12 -23.59 -3.61
N TRP A 436 -9.06 -24.29 -4.24
CA TRP A 436 -10.46 -23.96 -4.17
C TRP A 436 -11.12 -24.57 -2.92
N ALA A 437 -11.49 -23.73 -1.96
CA ALA A 437 -12.18 -24.12 -0.72
C ALA A 437 -13.60 -23.54 -0.64
N GLY A 438 -14.27 -23.36 -1.78
CA GLY A 438 -15.48 -22.52 -1.91
C GLY A 438 -15.16 -21.03 -2.13
N LEU A 439 -13.87 -20.71 -2.08
CA LEU A 439 -13.23 -19.46 -2.50
C LEU A 439 -11.78 -19.81 -2.88
N TRP A 440 -11.10 -18.93 -3.62
CA TRP A 440 -9.66 -19.10 -3.88
C TRP A 440 -8.85 -18.77 -2.62
N VAL A 441 -8.15 -19.77 -2.11
CA VAL A 441 -7.10 -19.58 -1.09
C VAL A 441 -5.76 -19.59 -1.81
N LEU A 442 -5.08 -18.44 -1.76
CA LEU A 442 -3.78 -18.23 -2.40
C LEU A 442 -2.73 -18.11 -1.30
N VAL A 443 -1.73 -18.97 -1.34
CA VAL A 443 -0.62 -18.96 -0.36
C VAL A 443 0.67 -18.76 -1.12
N THR A 444 1.26 -17.59 -0.96
CA THR A 444 2.63 -17.32 -1.41
C THR A 444 3.57 -18.25 -0.65
N LEU A 445 4.46 -18.93 -1.37
CA LEU A 445 5.47 -19.78 -0.75
C LEU A 445 6.64 -18.93 -0.26
N PRO A 446 7.39 -19.43 0.74
CA PRO A 446 8.67 -18.84 1.11
C PRO A 446 9.56 -18.71 -0.12
N ALA A 447 10.28 -17.60 -0.22
CA ALA A 447 11.29 -17.43 -1.24
C ALA A 447 12.30 -18.58 -1.15
N ASP A 448 12.55 -19.28 -2.28
CA ASP A 448 13.70 -20.16 -2.37
C ASP A 448 14.98 -19.31 -2.49
N SER A 449 16.16 -19.92 -2.32
CA SER A 449 17.44 -19.22 -2.47
C SER A 449 17.71 -18.69 -3.90
N ALA A 450 16.76 -18.84 -4.83
CA ALA A 450 16.79 -18.23 -6.15
C ALA A 450 16.14 -16.83 -6.16
N TRP A 451 15.51 -16.41 -5.06
CA TRP A 451 15.48 -15.00 -4.70
C TRP A 451 16.90 -14.52 -4.48
N ALA A 452 17.40 -13.73 -5.42
CA ALA A 452 18.37 -12.71 -5.09
C ALA A 452 17.62 -11.62 -4.30
N ASP A 453 17.25 -11.95 -3.06
CA ASP A 453 17.12 -10.94 -2.03
C ASP A 453 18.53 -10.33 -1.92
N LYS A 454 18.74 -9.22 -2.62
CA LYS A 454 20.07 -8.61 -2.64
C LYS A 454 20.37 -7.91 -1.34
N ASP A 455 19.44 -7.72 -0.39
CA ASP A 455 19.77 -7.04 0.89
C ASP A 455 18.79 -7.23 2.09
N ASN A 456 18.02 -8.32 2.25
CA ASN A 456 17.24 -8.51 3.50
C ASN A 456 17.23 -9.93 4.10
N ASP A 457 18.38 -10.32 4.67
CA ASP A 457 18.48 -11.38 5.69
C ASP A 457 17.57 -11.07 6.91
N GLY A 458 16.31 -11.52 6.84
CA GLY A 458 15.48 -11.82 8.02
C GLY A 458 14.45 -10.76 8.40
N ALA A 459 13.19 -11.21 8.45
CA ALA A 459 11.97 -10.49 8.79
C ALA A 459 11.56 -9.54 7.65
N LEU A 460 10.44 -9.76 6.98
CA LEU A 460 9.09 -9.63 7.51
C LEU A 460 8.15 -10.37 6.53
N ILE A 461 6.94 -10.73 6.94
CA ILE A 461 5.94 -11.46 6.14
C ILE A 461 6.13 -12.99 6.17
N GLU A 462 5.93 -13.61 7.33
CA GLU A 462 5.22 -14.90 7.47
C GLU A 462 5.08 -15.23 8.96
N THR A 463 4.00 -14.70 9.57
CA THR A 463 3.21 -15.31 10.65
C THR A 463 1.89 -14.59 10.76
#